data_AF-A0A2S8FJI7-F1
#
_entry.id   AF-A0A2S8FJI7-F1
#
_cell.length_a   1.000
_cell.length_b   1.000
_cell.length_c   1.000
_cell.angle_alpha   90.00
_cell.angle_beta   90.00
_cell.angle_gamma   90.00
#
_symmetry.space_group_name_H-M   'P 1'
#
loop_
_entity.id
_entity.type
_entity.pdbx_description
1 polymer ?
#
loop_
_entity_poly.entity_id
_entity_poly.type
_entity_poly.pdbx_seq_one_letter_code
_entity_poly.pdbx_strand_id
1 'polypeptide(L)'
;MLLIGVTSGCGTPHVQAEKDAKDMPDALVPVEVDLGKFDCTIPNPKTNSTILVDFHAFIKLPRYKSYELEPILKSHENRFRHDIVMRIRKFNRTALNEPDLTQLREALKASIDELLPENKIEMIGFYSFQFVEE
;
A
#
# COMPACT_ATOMS: atom_id res chain seq x y z
N MET A 1 29.08 42.24 -45.98
CA MET A 1 28.17 43.15 -45.24
C MET A 1 27.04 42.30 -44.68
N LEU A 2 26.79 42.47 -43.39
CA LEU A 2 25.96 41.70 -42.46
C LEU A 2 24.47 41.66 -42.86
N LEU A 3 23.77 40.54 -42.60
CA LEU A 3 22.49 40.48 -41.84
C LEU A 3 21.89 39.06 -41.91
N ILE A 4 22.22 38.24 -40.92
CA ILE A 4 21.51 36.99 -40.60
C ILE A 4 20.32 37.40 -39.73
N GLY A 5 19.11 37.12 -40.23
CA GLY A 5 17.85 37.38 -39.54
C GLY A 5 17.72 36.50 -38.28
N VAL A 6 17.50 37.15 -37.15
CA VAL A 6 17.33 36.54 -35.85
C VAL A 6 15.90 35.99 -35.74
N THR A 7 15.74 34.67 -35.75
CA THR A 7 14.50 34.03 -35.28
C THR A 7 14.75 33.47 -33.88
N SER A 8 14.78 34.36 -32.89
CA SER A 8 14.70 33.97 -31.48
C SER A 8 13.23 33.98 -31.09
N GLY A 9 12.54 32.86 -31.35
CA GLY A 9 11.26 32.58 -30.72
C GLY A 9 11.49 32.35 -29.23
N CYS A 10 11.21 33.35 -28.40
CA CYS A 10 11.07 33.17 -26.96
C CYS A 10 9.76 32.43 -26.67
N GLY A 11 9.75 31.12 -26.92
CA GLY A 11 8.77 30.23 -26.30
C GLY A 11 9.30 29.87 -24.92
N THR A 12 8.97 30.64 -23.89
CA THR A 12 9.12 30.15 -22.52
C THR A 12 8.24 28.91 -22.39
N PRO A 13 8.78 27.73 -22.06
CA PRO A 13 7.92 26.64 -21.64
C PRO A 13 7.22 27.17 -20.38
N HIS A 14 5.91 27.41 -20.47
CA HIS A 14 5.09 27.51 -19.28
C HIS A 14 5.20 26.15 -18.61
N VAL A 15 6.18 26.01 -17.72
CA VAL A 15 6.15 25.00 -16.68
C VAL A 15 4.94 25.39 -15.84
N GLN A 16 3.79 24.83 -16.20
CA GLN A 16 2.65 24.78 -15.32
C GLN A 16 3.22 24.14 -14.05
N ALA A 17 3.38 24.92 -12.97
CA ALA A 17 3.73 24.35 -11.69
C ALA A 17 2.67 23.29 -11.42
N GLU A 18 3.06 22.01 -11.48
CA GLU A 18 2.24 20.93 -10.96
C GLU A 18 1.94 21.37 -9.53
N LYS A 19 0.68 21.76 -9.27
CA LYS A 19 0.27 22.09 -7.92
C LYS A 19 0.59 20.87 -7.09
N ASP A 20 1.50 21.01 -6.14
CA ASP A 20 1.89 19.92 -5.25
C ASP A 20 0.60 19.32 -4.70
N ALA A 21 0.45 17.99 -4.72
CA ALA A 21 -0.78 17.32 -4.32
C ALA A 21 -1.23 17.68 -2.88
N LYS A 22 -0.31 18.24 -2.08
CA LYS A 22 -0.51 18.79 -0.73
C LYS A 22 -1.29 20.12 -0.71
N ASP A 23 -1.30 20.88 -1.80
CA ASP A 23 -1.93 22.21 -1.91
C ASP A 23 -3.37 22.14 -2.41
N MET A 24 -3.90 20.93 -2.65
CA MET A 24 -5.31 20.73 -2.97
C MET A 24 -6.17 20.93 -1.72
N PRO A 25 -7.37 21.53 -1.83
CA PRO A 25 -8.26 21.78 -0.69
C PRO A 25 -8.62 20.49 0.07
N ASP A 26 -8.61 19.35 -0.62
CA ASP A 26 -8.95 18.05 -0.06
C ASP A 26 -7.71 17.16 0.22
N ALA A 27 -6.50 17.73 0.23
CA ALA A 27 -5.26 16.96 0.38
C ALA A 27 -5.24 16.14 1.68
N LEU A 28 -5.76 16.70 2.77
CA LEU A 28 -5.80 16.07 4.08
C LEU A 28 -7.03 15.17 4.28
N VAL A 29 -7.98 15.14 3.35
CA VAL A 29 -9.15 14.28 3.46
C VAL A 29 -8.67 12.83 3.43
N PRO A 30 -8.96 12.01 4.46
CA PRO A 30 -8.57 10.62 4.47
C PRO A 30 -9.28 9.84 3.36
N VAL A 31 -8.51 9.03 2.63
CA VAL A 31 -9.00 8.13 1.58
C VAL A 31 -8.57 6.70 1.85
N GLU A 32 -9.33 5.75 1.33
CA GLU A 32 -9.00 4.33 1.40
C GLU A 32 -8.25 3.91 0.14
N VAL A 33 -7.07 3.32 0.30
CA VAL A 33 -6.29 2.71 -0.77
C VAL A 33 -6.36 1.20 -0.62
N ASP A 34 -6.79 0.52 -1.67
CA ASP A 34 -6.93 -0.93 -1.68
C ASP A 34 -5.54 -1.62 -1.71
N LEU A 35 -5.29 -2.53 -0.77
CA LEU A 35 -4.09 -3.37 -0.74
C LEU A 35 -4.29 -4.69 -1.51
N GLY A 36 -5.53 -5.02 -1.85
CA GLY A 36 -5.92 -6.21 -2.57
C GLY A 36 -6.26 -7.41 -1.67
N LYS A 37 -6.54 -8.52 -2.35
CA LYS A 37 -6.93 -9.80 -1.73
C LYS A 37 -5.74 -10.72 -1.56
N PHE A 38 -5.67 -11.39 -0.42
CA PHE A 38 -4.60 -12.30 -0.06
C PHE A 38 -5.22 -13.63 0.34
N ASP A 39 -4.60 -14.70 -0.16
CA ASP A 39 -4.91 -16.08 0.18
C ASP A 39 -3.58 -16.75 0.54
N CYS A 40 -3.54 -17.44 1.67
CA CYS A 40 -2.38 -18.20 2.05
C CYS A 40 -2.70 -19.39 2.96
N THR A 41 -1.81 -20.36 2.88
CA THR A 41 -1.84 -21.60 3.65
C THR A 41 -0.71 -21.61 4.66
N ILE A 42 -1.03 -21.87 5.94
CA ILE A 42 -0.09 -21.96 7.05
C ILE A 42 -0.09 -23.40 7.58
N PRO A 43 0.95 -24.20 7.29
CA PRO A 43 1.04 -25.56 7.81
C PRO A 43 1.40 -25.55 9.30
N ASN A 44 0.74 -26.38 10.10
CA ASN A 44 1.08 -26.61 11.49
C ASN A 44 1.72 -28.00 11.68
N PRO A 45 3.05 -28.08 11.78
CA PRO A 45 3.75 -29.37 11.85
C PRO A 45 3.49 -30.13 13.15
N LYS A 46 3.01 -29.45 14.21
CA LYS A 46 2.76 -30.10 15.51
C LYS A 46 1.47 -30.89 15.54
N THR A 47 0.44 -30.40 14.82
CA THR A 47 -0.89 -31.01 14.79
C THR A 47 -1.18 -31.69 13.45
N ASN A 48 -0.26 -31.59 12.47
CA ASN A 48 -0.45 -32.06 11.10
C ASN A 48 -1.71 -31.47 10.44
N SER A 49 -2.07 -30.24 10.85
CA SER A 49 -3.21 -29.47 10.34
C SER A 49 -2.72 -28.32 9.47
N THR A 50 -3.65 -27.72 8.76
CA THR A 50 -3.38 -26.58 7.89
C THR A 50 -4.37 -25.46 8.15
N ILE A 51 -3.88 -24.23 8.30
CA ILE A 51 -4.73 -23.05 8.41
C ILE A 51 -4.77 -22.35 7.05
N LEU A 52 -5.96 -22.22 6.48
CA LEU A 52 -6.23 -21.38 5.31
C LEU A 52 -6.63 -19.99 5.78
N VAL A 53 -6.03 -18.94 5.22
CA VAL A 53 -6.30 -17.54 5.56
C VAL A 53 -6.62 -16.79 4.28
N ASP A 54 -7.79 -16.18 4.22
CA ASP A 54 -8.23 -15.31 3.13
C ASP A 54 -8.68 -13.95 3.69
N PHE A 55 -8.18 -12.86 3.11
CA PHE A 55 -8.58 -11.52 3.51
C PHE A 55 -8.40 -10.49 2.39
N HIS A 56 -9.16 -9.40 2.49
CA HIS A 56 -9.05 -8.24 1.62
C HIS A 56 -8.81 -7.00 2.48
N ALA A 57 -7.64 -6.37 2.32
CA ALA A 57 -7.21 -5.26 3.16
C ALA A 57 -7.21 -3.92 2.40
N PHE A 58 -7.38 -2.84 3.15
CA PHE A 58 -7.18 -1.48 2.69
C PHE A 58 -6.38 -0.69 3.73
N ILE A 59 -5.85 0.46 3.33
CA ILE A 59 -5.29 1.44 4.25
C ILE A 59 -6.01 2.76 4.12
N LYS A 60 -6.02 3.51 5.22
CA LYS A 60 -6.54 4.86 5.26
C LYS A 60 -5.40 5.83 5.50
N LEU A 61 -5.29 6.83 4.62
CA LEU A 61 -4.26 7.86 4.67
C LEU A 61 -4.76 9.16 4.03
N PRO A 62 -4.09 10.30 4.25
CA PRO A 62 -4.42 11.55 3.57
C PRO A 62 -4.33 11.40 2.04
N ARG A 63 -5.28 11.97 1.31
CA ARG A 63 -5.35 11.90 -0.17
C ARG A 63 -4.04 12.22 -0.87
N TYR A 64 -3.27 13.23 -0.43
CA TYR A 64 -2.00 13.55 -1.11
C TYR A 64 -1.00 12.38 -1.06
N LYS A 65 -1.04 11.53 -0.03
CA LYS A 65 -0.19 10.34 0.11
C LYS A 65 -0.69 9.17 -0.75
N SER A 66 -1.97 9.10 -1.11
CA SER A 66 -2.47 8.03 -1.99
C SER A 66 -1.84 8.13 -3.37
N TYR A 67 -1.68 9.36 -3.88
CA TYR A 67 -1.01 9.61 -5.17
C TYR A 67 0.47 9.19 -5.18
N GLU A 68 1.15 9.22 -4.02
CA GLU A 68 2.52 8.72 -3.89
C GLU A 68 2.52 7.17 -3.82
N LEU A 69 1.60 6.58 -3.06
CA LEU A 69 1.62 5.15 -2.75
C LEU A 69 1.05 4.26 -3.85
N GLU A 70 -0.08 4.62 -4.45
CA GLU A 70 -0.74 3.81 -5.49
C GLU A 70 0.18 3.41 -6.65
N PRO A 71 0.99 4.32 -7.25
CA PRO A 71 1.92 3.92 -8.31
C PRO A 71 3.05 3.01 -7.80
N ILE A 72 3.48 3.17 -6.54
CA ILE A 72 4.50 2.31 -5.92
C ILE A 72 3.94 0.90 -5.70
N LEU A 73 2.74 0.79 -5.12
CA LEU A 73 2.04 -0.49 -4.94
C LEU A 73 1.83 -1.19 -6.28
N LYS A 74 1.40 -0.45 -7.31
CA LYS A 74 1.19 -1.01 -8.65
C LYS A 74 2.48 -1.52 -9.30
N SER A 75 3.59 -0.78 -9.15
CA SER A 75 4.88 -1.18 -9.71
C SER A 75 5.55 -2.33 -8.93
N HIS A 76 5.24 -2.49 -7.65
CA HIS A 76 5.83 -3.50 -6.77
C HIS A 76 4.83 -4.59 -6.32
N GLU A 77 3.68 -4.70 -7.00
CA GLU A 77 2.55 -5.53 -6.56
C GLU A 77 2.99 -6.95 -6.17
N ASN A 78 3.72 -7.62 -7.05
CA ASN A 78 4.18 -9.00 -6.80
C ASN A 78 5.11 -9.10 -5.59
N ARG A 79 6.01 -8.14 -5.41
CA ARG A 79 6.97 -8.11 -4.29
C ARG A 79 6.23 -7.85 -2.98
N PHE A 80 5.32 -6.87 -2.99
CA PHE A 80 4.47 -6.55 -1.85
C PHE A 80 3.63 -7.77 -1.43
N ARG A 81 2.96 -8.40 -2.40
CA ARG A 81 2.18 -9.62 -2.17
C ARG A 81 3.00 -10.75 -1.57
N HIS A 82 4.19 -10.99 -2.13
CA HIS A 82 5.10 -12.01 -1.62
C HIS A 82 5.51 -11.74 -0.17
N ASP A 83 5.91 -10.52 0.16
CA ASP A 83 6.35 -10.14 1.50
C ASP A 83 5.23 -10.32 2.54
N ILE A 84 4.01 -9.87 2.22
CA ILE A 84 2.83 -10.06 3.08
C ILE A 84 2.58 -11.54 3.35
N VAL A 85 2.54 -12.38 2.30
CA VAL A 85 2.31 -13.82 2.46
C VAL A 85 3.39 -14.45 3.33
N MET A 86 4.66 -14.05 3.15
CA MET A 86 5.78 -14.57 3.94
C MET A 86 5.72 -14.15 5.41
N ARG A 87 5.18 -12.96 5.72
CA ARG A 87 4.97 -12.52 7.11
C ARG A 87 3.83 -13.28 7.75
N ILE A 88 2.70 -13.43 7.07
CA ILE A 88 1.50 -14.09 7.59
C ILE A 88 1.75 -15.58 7.83
N ARG A 89 2.58 -16.23 7.01
CA ARG A 89 2.98 -17.63 7.23
C ARG A 89 3.71 -17.88 8.55
N LYS A 90 4.16 -16.84 9.25
CA LYS A 90 4.77 -16.96 10.58
C LYS A 90 3.74 -16.91 11.71
N PHE A 91 2.47 -16.64 11.40
CA PHE A 91 1.43 -16.52 12.39
C PHE A 91 0.98 -17.89 12.88
N ASN A 92 0.40 -17.88 14.07
CA ASN A 92 -0.25 -19.05 14.66
C ASN A 92 -1.75 -18.79 14.80
N ARG A 93 -2.48 -19.83 15.19
CA ARG A 93 -3.93 -19.75 15.41
C ARG A 93 -4.32 -18.61 16.35
N THR A 94 -3.58 -18.40 17.45
CA THR A 94 -3.87 -17.34 18.42
C THR A 94 -3.86 -15.96 17.75
N ALA A 95 -2.83 -15.64 16.99
CA ALA A 95 -2.69 -14.37 16.28
C ALA A 95 -3.85 -14.12 15.28
N LEU A 96 -4.32 -15.17 14.61
CA LEU A 96 -5.42 -15.10 13.64
C LEU A 96 -6.81 -15.05 14.28
N ASN A 97 -6.95 -15.46 15.54
CA ASN A 97 -8.20 -15.40 16.31
C ASN A 97 -8.35 -14.10 17.12
N GLU A 98 -7.34 -13.23 17.13
CA GLU A 98 -7.42 -11.94 17.82
C GLU A 98 -8.53 -11.08 17.20
N PRO A 99 -9.51 -10.58 17.97
CA PRO A 99 -10.62 -9.79 17.43
C PRO A 99 -10.18 -8.57 16.61
N ASP A 100 -9.10 -7.92 17.06
CA ASP A 100 -8.58 -6.71 16.43
C ASP A 100 -7.58 -6.98 15.31
N LEU A 101 -7.13 -8.24 15.16
CA LEU A 101 -6.11 -8.69 14.21
C LEU A 101 -4.82 -7.84 14.26
N THR A 102 -4.40 -7.47 15.48
CA THR A 102 -3.29 -6.53 15.72
C THR A 102 -2.02 -6.96 15.00
N GLN A 103 -1.63 -8.22 15.15
CA GLN A 103 -0.42 -8.75 14.51
C GLN A 103 -0.51 -8.66 12.98
N LEU A 104 -1.68 -8.92 12.38
CA LEU A 104 -1.89 -8.82 10.94
C LEU A 104 -1.77 -7.38 10.45
N ARG A 105 -2.34 -6.43 11.18
CA ARG A 105 -2.21 -5.00 10.88
C ARG A 105 -0.77 -4.55 10.98
N GLU A 106 -0.03 -4.98 12.00
CA GLU A 106 1.39 -4.66 12.16
C GLU A 106 2.24 -5.24 11.01
N ALA A 107 1.96 -6.47 10.59
CA ALA A 107 2.63 -7.09 9.45
C ALA A 107 2.37 -6.33 8.14
N LEU A 108 1.11 -5.95 7.87
CA LEU A 108 0.75 -5.13 6.71
C LEU A 108 1.44 -3.77 6.76
N LYS A 109 1.43 -3.12 7.93
CA LYS A 109 2.09 -1.83 8.12
C LYS A 109 3.59 -1.91 7.84
N ALA A 110 4.27 -2.94 8.35
CA ALA A 110 5.70 -3.12 8.14
C ALA A 110 6.05 -3.27 6.65
N SER A 111 5.26 -4.02 5.88
CA SER A 111 5.49 -4.15 4.43
C SER A 111 5.25 -2.84 3.67
N ILE A 112 4.30 -2.01 4.12
CA ILE A 112 4.05 -0.70 3.50
C ILE A 112 5.17 0.29 3.84
N ASP A 113 5.64 0.29 5.10
CA ASP A 113 6.72 1.16 5.55
C ASP A 113 8.03 0.86 4.81
N GLU A 114 8.27 -0.39 4.39
CA GLU A 114 9.39 -0.77 3.53
C GLU A 114 9.29 -0.25 2.08
N LEU A 115 8.07 -0.06 1.58
CA LEU A 115 7.84 0.47 0.22
C LEU A 115 7.87 2.00 0.19
N LEU A 116 7.34 2.63 1.22
CA LEU A 116 7.26 4.08 1.32
C LEU A 116 7.54 4.49 2.77
N PRO A 117 8.81 4.77 3.09
CA PRO A 117 9.21 5.26 4.39
C PRO A 117 8.48 6.56 4.74
N GLU A 118 8.21 6.78 6.03
CA GLU A 118 7.53 8.00 6.53
C GLU A 118 6.06 8.15 6.11
N ASN A 119 5.35 7.03 5.94
CA ASN A 119 3.92 7.07 5.70
C ASN A 119 3.10 7.44 6.94
N LYS A 120 2.28 8.47 6.80
CA LYS A 120 1.16 8.74 7.71
C LYS A 120 0.00 7.80 7.39
N ILE A 121 0.13 6.54 7.78
CA ILE A 121 -0.97 5.59 7.80
C ILE A 121 -1.83 5.92 9.03
N GLU A 122 -3.10 6.26 8.81
CA GLU A 122 -4.05 6.49 9.91
C GLU A 122 -4.54 5.16 10.47
N MET A 123 -4.90 4.24 9.57
CA MET A 123 -5.32 2.89 9.93
C MET A 123 -5.14 1.92 8.77
N ILE A 124 -5.05 0.64 9.10
CA ILE A 124 -5.23 -0.47 8.17
C ILE A 124 -6.58 -1.08 8.50
N GLY A 125 -7.37 -1.43 7.49
CA GLY A 125 -8.71 -2.01 7.60
C GLY A 125 -8.85 -3.28 6.77
N PHE A 126 -9.94 -4.01 6.97
CA PHE A 126 -10.26 -5.22 6.22
C PHE A 126 -11.69 -5.13 5.70
N TYR A 127 -11.88 -5.33 4.40
CA TYR A 127 -13.22 -5.52 3.82
C TYR A 127 -13.76 -6.92 4.14
N SER A 128 -12.88 -7.91 4.21
CA SER A 128 -13.18 -9.28 4.60
C SER A 128 -11.98 -9.93 5.27
N PHE A 129 -12.24 -10.83 6.21
CA PHE A 129 -11.23 -11.68 6.82
C PHE A 129 -11.89 -13.01 7.22
N GLN A 130 -11.26 -14.12 6.84
CA GLN A 130 -11.65 -15.46 7.25
C GLN A 130 -10.41 -16.32 7.41
N PHE A 131 -10.47 -17.26 8.37
CA PHE A 131 -9.52 -18.35 8.45
C PHE A 131 -10.24 -19.65 8.80
N VAL A 132 -9.74 -20.76 8.28
CA VAL A 132 -10.27 -22.12 8.49
C VAL A 132 -9.10 -23.03 8.84
N GLU A 133 -9.26 -23.90 9.83
CA GLU A 133 -8.29 -24.94 10.15
C GLU A 133 -8.82 -26.30 9.69
N GLU A 134 -8.02 -26.98 8.86
CA GLU A 134 -8.24 -28.34 8.34
C GLU A 134 -7.36 -29.37 9.04
#